data_AF-A0A968NL90-F1
#
_entry.id   AF-A0A968NL90-F1
#
_cell.length_a   1.000
_cell.length_b   1.000
_cell.length_c   1.000
_cell.angle_alpha   90.00
_cell.angle_beta   90.00
_cell.angle_gamma   90.00
#
_symmetry.space_group_name_H-M   'P 1'
#
loop_
_entity.id
_entity.type
_entity.pdbx_description
1 polymer ?
#
loop_
_entity_poly.entity_id
_entity_poly.type
_entity_poly.pdbx_seq_one_letter_code
_entity_poly.pdbx_strand_id
1 'polypeptide(L)'
;MAQALEDLHIPQVIVMREPVPDLVAQEFLRYFLTEFSQGQPLYTAVRKARKRLEAIEDEYPCATWLPVICQNPLSETMIWHQHQPIITWKGILAILLTSLLVTTMVMGVRYFGYLQGSELNAFDHFMQLRSQIFLEKPDSRFLIVTIDEQDIQYQIKRGMHMQWSLSDQALLQLLQKIDKYKPRTIGLDIYRDFPTDPKYPDLTTRYQNDNRLITVCKAATSGSDGESDGIPPPPGVTKKRWSFSDFVEDHDKIARRQLLHMTPSPKSLCSAEYAFSLQLALHYLETLGINSGTTKENYLKIGNVIFPPIKEHTSGYQKINASAYQILLNYRSL
;
A
#
# COMPACT_ATOMS: atom_id res chain seq x y z
N MET A 1 -47.48 -28.84 28.36
CA MET A 1 -46.63 -27.74 27.83
C MET A 1 -46.90 -26.41 28.54
N ALA A 2 -48.16 -26.03 28.82
CA ALA A 2 -48.48 -24.78 29.54
C ALA A 2 -47.91 -24.70 30.98
N GLN A 3 -47.87 -25.79 31.74
CA GLN A 3 -47.27 -25.83 33.10
C GLN A 3 -45.75 -25.55 33.12
N ALA A 4 -45.02 -25.87 32.06
CA ALA A 4 -43.57 -25.63 31.99
C ALA A 4 -43.21 -24.15 31.73
N LEU A 5 -44.19 -23.32 31.35
CA LEU A 5 -44.01 -21.89 31.11
C LEU A 5 -44.22 -21.05 32.37
N GLU A 6 -44.78 -21.63 33.43
CA GLU A 6 -45.04 -20.98 34.72
C GLU A 6 -43.71 -20.66 35.44
N ASP A 7 -42.72 -21.56 35.36
CA ASP A 7 -41.37 -21.37 35.92
C ASP A 7 -40.59 -20.21 35.25
N LEU A 8 -40.92 -19.90 34.00
CA LEU A 8 -40.19 -18.92 33.18
C LEU A 8 -40.63 -17.47 33.39
N HIS A 9 -41.62 -17.21 34.25
CA HIS A 9 -42.11 -15.87 34.59
C HIS A 9 -42.44 -14.99 33.37
N ILE A 10 -42.83 -15.59 32.24
CA ILE A 10 -43.14 -14.85 31.00
C ILE A 10 -44.55 -14.22 31.16
N PRO A 11 -44.71 -12.89 31.04
CA PRO A 11 -45.96 -12.22 31.36
C PRO A 11 -47.12 -12.60 30.43
N GLN A 12 -46.84 -12.79 29.14
CA GLN A 12 -47.81 -13.10 28.09
C GLN A 12 -47.18 -14.05 27.07
N VAL A 13 -47.88 -15.13 26.72
CA VAL A 13 -47.45 -16.14 25.73
C VAL A 13 -48.62 -16.46 24.82
N ILE A 14 -48.36 -16.61 23.52
CA ILE A 14 -49.33 -17.16 22.58
C ILE A 14 -48.96 -18.63 22.35
N VAL A 15 -49.91 -19.53 22.62
CA VAL A 15 -49.74 -20.97 22.44
C VAL A 15 -50.79 -21.49 21.48
N MET A 16 -50.48 -22.58 20.78
CA MET A 16 -51.48 -23.35 20.03
C MET A 16 -52.10 -24.39 20.96
N ARG A 17 -53.43 -24.49 20.97
CA ARG A 17 -54.16 -25.45 21.83
C ARG A 17 -53.88 -26.90 21.47
N GLU A 18 -53.60 -27.16 20.20
CA GLU A 18 -53.36 -28.48 19.63
C GLU A 18 -52.16 -28.41 18.67
N PRO A 19 -51.53 -29.55 18.32
CA PRO A 19 -50.54 -29.59 17.25
C PRO A 19 -51.14 -29.05 15.95
N VAL A 20 -50.51 -28.04 15.35
CA VAL A 20 -51.01 -27.36 14.16
C VAL A 20 -50.12 -27.67 12.94
N PRO A 21 -50.68 -27.77 11.73
CA PRO A 21 -49.89 -27.82 10.50
C PRO A 21 -49.06 -26.54 10.33
N ASP A 22 -47.87 -26.67 9.75
CA ASP A 22 -46.93 -25.56 9.55
C ASP A 22 -47.57 -24.36 8.83
N LEU A 23 -48.42 -24.62 7.83
CA LEU A 23 -49.10 -23.58 7.08
C LEU A 23 -49.99 -22.70 7.99
N VAL A 24 -50.75 -23.30 8.91
CA VAL A 24 -51.62 -22.58 9.84
C VAL A 24 -50.79 -21.74 10.82
N ALA A 25 -49.68 -22.30 11.32
CA ALA A 25 -48.77 -21.57 12.22
C ALA A 25 -48.10 -20.37 11.52
N GLN A 26 -47.63 -20.57 10.28
CA GLN A 26 -46.99 -19.53 9.48
C GLN A 26 -47.98 -18.42 9.13
N GLU A 27 -49.20 -18.77 8.72
CA GLU A 27 -50.25 -17.80 8.41
C GLU A 27 -50.66 -17.00 9.63
N PHE A 28 -50.84 -17.67 10.78
CA PHE A 28 -51.13 -16.99 12.04
C PHE A 28 -50.02 -15.99 12.40
N LEU A 29 -48.75 -16.44 12.37
CA LEU A 29 -47.62 -15.60 12.73
C LEU A 29 -47.51 -14.38 11.79
N ARG A 30 -47.70 -14.59 10.49
CA ARG A 30 -47.71 -13.53 9.48
C ARG A 30 -48.78 -12.49 9.78
N TYR A 31 -50.02 -12.91 9.98
CA TYR A 31 -51.12 -11.99 10.29
C TYR A 31 -50.95 -11.29 11.64
N PHE A 32 -50.46 -12.02 12.64
CA PHE A 32 -50.18 -11.47 13.97
C PHE A 32 -49.11 -10.37 13.90
N LEU A 33 -47.95 -10.64 13.30
CA LEU A 33 -46.87 -9.65 13.19
C LEU A 33 -47.30 -8.44 12.35
N THR A 34 -48.13 -8.63 11.32
CA THR A 34 -48.68 -7.54 10.51
C THR A 34 -49.52 -6.58 11.35
N GLU A 35 -50.37 -7.09 12.23
CA GLU A 35 -51.23 -6.26 13.09
C GLU A 35 -50.48 -5.72 14.31
N PHE A 36 -49.62 -6.54 14.92
CA PHE A 36 -48.90 -6.18 16.14
C PHE A 36 -47.86 -5.09 15.87
N SER A 37 -47.12 -5.17 14.76
CA SER A 37 -46.11 -4.17 14.38
C SER A 37 -46.67 -2.77 14.08
N GLN A 38 -47.99 -2.64 13.90
CA GLN A 38 -48.69 -1.36 13.76
C GLN A 38 -48.98 -0.66 15.09
N GLY A 39 -48.44 -1.18 16.21
CA GLY A 39 -48.65 -0.61 17.56
C GLY A 39 -49.98 -1.03 18.19
N GLN A 40 -50.64 -2.06 17.67
CA GLN A 40 -51.86 -2.59 18.29
C GLN A 40 -51.51 -3.37 19.57
N PRO A 41 -52.34 -3.31 20.62
CA PRO A 41 -52.19 -4.17 21.79
C PRO A 41 -52.24 -5.65 21.41
N LEU A 42 -51.50 -6.50 22.13
CA LEU A 42 -51.35 -7.94 21.87
C LEU A 42 -52.69 -8.63 21.54
N TYR A 43 -53.71 -8.42 22.37
CA TYR A 43 -55.03 -9.02 22.18
C TYR A 43 -55.70 -8.62 20.88
N THR A 44 -55.58 -7.36 20.48
CA THR A 44 -56.19 -6.85 19.26
C THR A 44 -55.51 -7.47 18.05
N ALA A 45 -54.17 -7.56 18.08
CA ALA A 45 -53.40 -8.22 17.04
C ALA A 45 -53.74 -9.71 16.92
N VAL A 46 -53.78 -10.45 18.04
CA VAL A 46 -54.15 -11.88 18.04
C VAL A 46 -55.59 -12.09 17.55
N ARG A 47 -56.55 -11.28 18.01
CA ARG A 47 -57.95 -11.39 17.58
C ARG A 47 -58.10 -11.18 16.07
N LYS A 48 -57.43 -10.16 15.52
CA LYS A 48 -57.47 -9.89 14.08
C LYS A 48 -56.73 -10.96 13.27
N ALA A 49 -55.61 -11.46 13.78
CA ALA A 49 -54.88 -12.57 13.16
C ALA A 49 -55.73 -13.84 13.11
N ARG A 50 -56.40 -14.19 14.23
CA ARG A 50 -57.37 -15.28 14.28
C ARG A 50 -58.48 -15.09 13.26
N LYS A 51 -59.08 -13.91 13.16
CA LYS A 51 -60.12 -13.63 12.16
C LYS A 51 -59.63 -13.85 10.73
N ARG A 52 -58.37 -13.55 10.42
CA ARG A 52 -57.81 -13.79 9.07
C ARG A 52 -57.57 -15.27 8.76
N LEU A 53 -57.43 -16.12 9.77
CA LEU A 53 -57.35 -17.58 9.58
C LEU A 53 -58.68 -18.21 9.13
N GLU A 54 -59.81 -17.49 9.23
CA GLU A 54 -61.10 -17.96 8.71
C GLU A 54 -61.03 -18.30 7.21
N ALA A 55 -60.17 -17.59 6.47
CA ALA A 55 -59.97 -17.81 5.04
C ALA A 55 -59.36 -19.18 4.68
N ILE A 56 -58.79 -19.90 5.64
CA ILE A 56 -58.19 -21.22 5.44
C ILE A 56 -58.94 -22.33 6.18
N GLU A 57 -60.10 -22.02 6.80
CA GLU A 57 -60.86 -23.03 7.55
C GLU A 57 -61.54 -24.08 6.67
N ASP A 58 -61.71 -23.81 5.37
CA ASP A 58 -62.20 -24.80 4.40
C ASP A 58 -61.25 -26.00 4.24
N GLU A 59 -59.94 -25.76 4.38
CA GLU A 59 -58.90 -26.80 4.30
C GLU A 59 -58.41 -27.24 5.69
N TYR A 60 -58.44 -26.33 6.67
CA TYR A 60 -58.02 -26.56 8.06
C TYR A 60 -59.13 -26.18 9.04
N PRO A 61 -60.09 -27.09 9.31
CA PRO A 61 -61.22 -26.81 10.17
C PRO A 61 -60.80 -26.29 11.54
N CYS A 62 -61.50 -25.25 12.02
CA CYS A 62 -61.26 -24.64 13.32
C CYS A 62 -59.89 -23.98 13.51
N ALA A 63 -59.18 -23.62 12.43
CA ALA A 63 -57.90 -22.90 12.49
C ALA A 63 -57.96 -21.63 13.38
N THR A 64 -59.11 -20.95 13.42
CA THR A 64 -59.34 -19.76 14.22
C THR A 64 -59.35 -20.01 15.74
N TRP A 65 -59.52 -21.26 16.20
CA TRP A 65 -59.61 -21.63 17.63
C TRP A 65 -58.28 -22.08 18.23
N LEU A 66 -57.25 -22.28 17.39
CA LEU A 66 -55.96 -22.85 17.81
C LEU A 66 -55.11 -21.84 18.60
N PRO A 67 -54.92 -20.58 18.17
CA PRO A 67 -54.07 -19.64 18.90
C PRO A 67 -54.77 -19.08 20.14
N VAL A 68 -54.17 -19.26 21.31
CA VAL A 68 -54.67 -18.79 22.61
C VAL A 68 -53.61 -17.99 23.35
N ILE A 69 -54.04 -16.94 24.03
CA ILE A 69 -53.17 -16.14 24.90
C ILE A 69 -53.22 -16.74 26.30
N CYS A 70 -52.05 -17.15 26.81
CA CYS A 70 -51.81 -17.45 28.20
C CYS A 70 -51.12 -16.25 28.83
N GLN A 71 -51.62 -15.75 29.96
CA GLN A 71 -51.08 -14.54 30.55
C GLN A 71 -51.26 -14.50 32.06
N ASN A 72 -50.38 -13.71 32.70
CA ASN A 72 -50.56 -13.30 34.09
C ASN A 72 -51.56 -12.12 34.17
N PRO A 73 -52.68 -12.22 34.90
CA PRO A 73 -53.69 -11.16 35.02
C PRO A 73 -53.16 -9.83 35.58
N LEU A 74 -52.01 -9.84 36.25
CA LEU A 74 -51.38 -8.65 36.82
C LEU A 74 -50.42 -7.94 35.85
N SER A 75 -50.26 -8.44 34.62
CA SER A 75 -49.35 -7.87 33.62
C SER A 75 -50.01 -6.80 32.76
N GLU A 76 -49.26 -5.74 32.45
CA GLU A 76 -49.68 -4.74 31.47
C GLU A 76 -49.74 -5.34 30.05
N THR A 77 -50.65 -4.86 29.21
CA THR A 77 -50.81 -5.38 27.85
C THR A 77 -49.55 -5.08 27.02
N MET A 78 -48.98 -6.08 26.37
CA MET A 78 -47.85 -5.84 25.49
C MET A 78 -48.29 -5.02 24.27
N ILE A 79 -47.56 -3.95 23.97
CA ILE A 79 -47.73 -3.08 22.80
C ILE A 79 -46.40 -3.05 22.05
N TRP A 80 -46.46 -3.10 20.73
CA TRP A 80 -45.25 -2.94 19.92
C TRP A 80 -44.74 -1.49 19.99
N HIS A 81 -43.61 -1.28 20.65
CA HIS A 81 -42.95 0.02 20.67
C HIS A 81 -42.13 0.21 19.39
N GLN A 82 -42.62 1.04 18.47
CA GLN A 82 -41.78 1.52 17.37
C GLN A 82 -40.84 2.60 17.91
N HIS A 83 -39.58 2.25 18.13
CA HIS A 83 -38.52 3.26 18.27
C HIS A 83 -38.27 3.89 16.90
N GLN A 84 -39.00 4.96 16.59
CA GLN A 84 -38.59 5.82 15.49
C GLN A 84 -37.41 6.67 16.00
N PRO A 85 -36.20 6.54 15.44
CA PRO A 85 -35.14 7.48 15.77
C PRO A 85 -35.60 8.84 15.27
N ILE A 86 -36.01 9.71 16.20
CA ILE A 86 -36.36 11.09 15.88
C ILE A 86 -35.05 11.81 15.59
N ILE A 87 -34.55 11.67 14.36
CA ILE A 87 -33.44 12.47 13.86
C ILE A 87 -33.98 13.89 13.70
N THR A 88 -33.87 14.68 14.76
CA THR A 88 -34.25 16.10 14.73
C THR A 88 -33.26 16.88 13.89
N TRP A 89 -33.71 17.95 13.23
CA TRP A 89 -32.82 18.87 12.50
C TRP A 89 -31.68 19.41 13.38
N LYS A 90 -31.94 19.60 14.68
CA LYS A 90 -30.93 19.96 15.69
C LYS A 90 -29.88 18.86 15.88
N GLY A 91 -30.29 17.59 15.87
CA GLY A 91 -29.39 16.44 15.92
C GLY A 91 -28.51 16.31 14.67
N ILE A 92 -29.08 16.50 13.48
CA ILE A 92 -28.32 16.52 12.22
C ILE A 92 -27.29 17.66 12.24
N LEU A 93 -27.71 18.87 12.63
CA LEU A 93 -26.83 20.02 12.71
C LEU A 93 -25.68 19.80 13.72
N ALA A 94 -25.96 19.18 14.87
CA ALA A 94 -24.94 18.84 15.85
C ALA A 94 -23.92 17.82 15.30
N ILE A 95 -24.38 16.78 14.59
CA ILE A 95 -23.49 15.80 13.94
C ILE A 95 -22.62 16.48 12.88
N LEU A 96 -23.19 17.36 12.06
CA LEU A 96 -22.43 18.09 11.04
C LEU A 96 -21.37 18.98 11.68
N LEU A 97 -21.74 19.76 12.70
CA LEU A 97 -20.80 20.65 13.39
C LEU A 97 -19.67 19.89 14.09
N THR A 98 -20.00 18.78 14.78
CA THR A 98 -18.99 17.94 15.43
C THR A 98 -18.07 17.27 14.42
N SER A 99 -18.61 16.75 13.31
CA SER A 99 -17.79 16.16 12.24
C SER A 99 -16.85 17.18 11.59
N LEU A 100 -17.31 18.42 11.35
CA LEU A 100 -16.50 19.50 10.81
C LEU A 100 -15.39 19.92 11.77
N LEU A 101 -15.70 20.04 13.06
CA LEU A 101 -14.74 20.39 14.10
C LEU A 101 -13.64 19.33 14.21
N VAL A 102 -14.03 18.05 14.31
CA VAL A 102 -13.07 16.93 14.39
C VAL A 102 -12.22 16.84 13.14
N THR A 103 -12.82 16.95 11.95
CA THR A 103 -12.08 16.93 10.68
C THR A 103 -11.09 18.08 10.59
N THR A 104 -11.49 19.29 10.96
CA THR A 104 -10.61 20.47 10.96
C THR A 104 -9.45 20.30 11.93
N MET A 105 -9.72 19.77 13.12
CA MET A 105 -8.69 19.47 14.11
C MET A 105 -7.70 18.43 13.60
N VAL A 106 -8.17 17.30 13.07
CA VAL A 106 -7.31 16.24 12.51
C VAL A 106 -6.48 16.75 11.35
N MET A 107 -7.10 17.48 10.41
CA MET A 107 -6.39 18.08 9.28
C MET A 107 -5.36 19.12 9.72
N GLY A 108 -5.66 19.90 10.76
CA GLY A 108 -4.70 20.83 11.37
C GLY A 108 -3.49 20.10 11.96
N VAL A 109 -3.73 19.11 12.82
CA VAL A 109 -2.67 18.30 13.43
C VAL A 109 -1.81 17.60 12.36
N ARG A 110 -2.45 17.10 11.30
CA ARG A 110 -1.77 16.50 10.15
C ARG A 110 -0.92 17.53 9.40
N TYR A 111 -1.47 18.69 9.06
CA TYR A 111 -0.74 19.75 8.34
C TYR A 111 0.52 20.23 9.09
N PHE A 112 0.47 20.29 10.42
CA PHE A 112 1.65 20.64 11.23
C PHE A 112 2.70 19.53 11.32
N GLY A 113 2.40 18.31 10.87
CA GLY A 113 3.34 17.19 10.84
C GLY A 113 3.35 16.32 12.09
N TYR A 114 2.46 16.55 13.07
CA TYR A 114 2.45 15.77 14.32
C TYR A 114 2.08 14.30 14.10
N LEU A 115 1.30 13.99 13.06
CA LEU A 115 0.96 12.61 12.69
C LEU A 115 1.95 11.96 11.71
N GLN A 116 2.90 12.72 11.15
CA GLN A 116 3.78 12.25 10.07
C GLN A 116 4.52 10.95 10.46
N GLY A 117 5.09 10.87 11.66
CA GLY A 117 5.80 9.66 12.09
C GLY A 117 4.90 8.42 12.16
N SER A 118 3.65 8.58 12.62
CA SER A 118 2.69 7.48 12.67
C SER A 118 2.19 7.08 11.28
N GLU A 119 1.96 8.06 10.40
CA GLU A 119 1.55 7.82 9.01
C GLU A 119 2.64 7.10 8.21
N LEU A 120 3.91 7.49 8.37
CA LEU A 120 5.05 6.83 7.72
C LEU A 120 5.29 5.43 8.27
N ASN A 121 5.18 5.22 9.57
CA ASN A 121 5.29 3.87 10.16
C ASN A 121 4.16 2.95 9.65
N ALA A 122 2.92 3.43 9.60
CA ALA A 122 1.81 2.69 9.01
C ALA A 122 2.09 2.33 7.54
N PHE A 123 2.61 3.28 6.75
CA PHE A 123 3.02 3.04 5.37
C PHE A 123 4.08 1.93 5.26
N ASP A 124 5.12 1.97 6.10
CA ASP A 124 6.18 0.95 6.09
C ASP A 124 5.63 -0.43 6.46
N HIS A 125 4.76 -0.49 7.46
CA HIS A 125 4.11 -1.73 7.88
C HIS A 125 3.28 -2.33 6.73
N PHE A 126 2.49 -1.51 6.03
CA PHE A 126 1.74 -1.97 4.86
C PHE A 126 2.65 -2.40 3.70
N MET A 127 3.79 -1.71 3.49
CA MET A 127 4.77 -2.11 2.48
C MET A 127 5.40 -3.47 2.80
N GLN A 128 5.71 -3.73 4.08
CA GLN A 128 6.18 -5.03 4.55
C GLN A 128 5.12 -6.12 4.44
N LEU A 129 3.86 -5.83 4.81
CA LEU A 129 2.77 -6.80 4.67
C LEU A 129 2.51 -7.16 3.20
N ARG A 130 2.72 -6.22 2.27
CA ARG A 130 2.53 -6.48 0.84
C ARG A 130 3.42 -7.61 0.33
N SER A 131 4.68 -7.67 0.74
CA SER A 131 5.59 -8.74 0.30
C SER A 131 5.20 -10.11 0.87
N GLN A 132 4.56 -10.12 2.04
CA GLN A 132 4.07 -11.36 2.69
C GLN A 132 2.74 -11.84 2.09
N ILE A 133 1.82 -10.93 1.78
CA ILE A 133 0.48 -11.25 1.27
C ILE A 133 0.51 -11.51 -0.24
N PHE A 134 1.27 -10.72 -0.99
CA PHE A 134 1.42 -10.83 -2.44
C PHE A 134 2.84 -11.29 -2.76
N LEU A 135 3.01 -12.59 -3.00
CA LEU A 135 4.30 -13.16 -3.38
C LEU A 135 4.70 -12.68 -4.78
N GLU A 136 5.38 -11.54 -4.85
CA GLU A 136 5.90 -10.98 -6.09
C GLU A 136 7.18 -11.74 -6.48
N LYS A 137 7.09 -12.50 -7.58
CA LYS A 137 8.23 -13.29 -8.06
C LYS A 137 9.36 -12.35 -8.53
N PRO A 138 10.63 -12.75 -8.35
CA PRO A 138 11.76 -12.03 -8.91
C PRO A 138 11.58 -11.84 -10.42
N ASP A 139 11.91 -10.66 -10.92
CA ASP A 139 11.74 -10.33 -12.33
C ASP A 139 12.86 -10.97 -13.16
N SER A 140 12.47 -11.92 -14.02
CA SER A 140 13.40 -12.74 -14.81
C SER A 140 14.22 -11.97 -15.84
N ARG A 141 13.95 -10.67 -16.04
CA ARG A 141 14.73 -9.80 -16.92
C ARG A 141 16.02 -9.30 -16.25
N PHE A 142 16.11 -9.38 -14.93
CA PHE A 142 17.24 -8.88 -14.16
C PHE A 142 18.12 -10.03 -13.67
N LEU A 143 19.43 -9.80 -13.73
CA LEU A 143 20.43 -10.61 -13.04
C LEU A 143 21.18 -9.66 -12.10
N ILE A 144 21.14 -9.94 -10.80
CA ILE A 144 21.88 -9.19 -9.79
C ILE A 144 23.07 -10.05 -9.39
N VAL A 145 24.27 -9.49 -9.55
CA VAL A 145 25.52 -10.10 -9.09
C VAL A 145 25.98 -9.32 -7.87
N THR A 146 25.95 -9.96 -6.72
CA THR A 146 26.41 -9.38 -5.45
C THR A 146 27.89 -9.69 -5.24
N ILE A 147 28.55 -8.90 -4.37
CA ILE A 147 29.89 -9.19 -3.87
C ILE A 147 29.74 -9.38 -2.35
N ASP A 148 30.11 -10.54 -1.86
CA ASP A 148 30.10 -10.84 -0.42
C ASP A 148 31.51 -11.04 0.14
N GLU A 149 31.59 -11.36 1.43
CA GLU A 149 32.86 -11.61 2.10
C GLU A 149 33.61 -12.82 1.51
N GLN A 150 32.90 -13.84 1.02
CA GLN A 150 33.53 -15.03 0.41
C GLN A 150 34.21 -14.66 -0.90
N ASP A 151 33.63 -13.77 -1.68
CA ASP A 151 34.23 -13.24 -2.91
C ASP A 151 35.51 -12.44 -2.63
N ILE A 152 35.51 -11.64 -1.56
CA ILE A 152 36.70 -10.89 -1.10
C ILE A 152 37.81 -11.88 -0.69
N GLN A 153 37.48 -12.86 0.16
CA GLN A 153 38.45 -13.86 0.60
C GLN A 153 38.97 -14.72 -0.57
N TYR A 154 38.13 -15.01 -1.57
CA TYR A 154 38.55 -15.71 -2.78
C TYR A 154 39.61 -14.92 -3.56
N GLN A 155 39.39 -13.61 -3.77
CA GLN A 155 40.33 -12.74 -4.47
C GLN A 155 41.68 -12.65 -3.74
N ILE A 156 41.66 -12.52 -2.40
CA ILE A 156 42.85 -12.49 -1.54
C ILE A 156 43.64 -13.81 -1.69
N LYS A 157 42.97 -14.96 -1.57
CA LYS A 157 43.61 -16.28 -1.73
C LYS A 157 44.21 -16.49 -3.12
N ARG A 158 43.64 -15.86 -4.15
CA ARG A 158 44.14 -15.88 -5.53
C ARG A 158 45.26 -14.88 -5.79
N GLY A 159 45.62 -14.05 -4.81
CA GLY A 159 46.63 -13.00 -4.97
C GLY A 159 46.21 -11.91 -5.95
N MET A 160 44.90 -11.68 -6.12
CA MET A 160 44.40 -10.61 -6.99
C MET A 160 44.64 -9.26 -6.33
N HIS A 161 45.13 -8.28 -7.11
CA HIS A 161 45.34 -6.92 -6.61
C HIS A 161 44.00 -6.19 -6.47
N MET A 162 43.45 -6.17 -5.26
CA MET A 162 42.18 -5.51 -4.98
C MET A 162 42.39 -4.03 -4.68
N GLN A 163 41.51 -3.21 -5.24
CA GLN A 163 41.26 -1.85 -4.80
C GLN A 163 39.78 -1.81 -4.42
N TRP A 164 39.52 -1.77 -3.10
CA TRP A 164 38.20 -1.93 -2.48
C TRP A 164 37.60 -3.34 -2.62
N SER A 165 36.34 -3.46 -3.04
CA SER A 165 35.56 -4.71 -3.05
C SER A 165 35.89 -5.65 -4.21
N LEU A 166 36.44 -5.14 -5.32
CA LEU A 166 36.66 -5.94 -6.53
C LEU A 166 37.94 -5.50 -7.28
N SER A 167 38.84 -6.45 -7.51
CA SER A 167 40.02 -6.26 -8.36
C SER A 167 39.64 -6.06 -9.84
N ASP A 168 40.49 -5.36 -10.61
CA ASP A 168 40.31 -5.21 -12.06
C ASP A 168 40.28 -6.57 -12.78
N GLN A 169 41.10 -7.52 -12.29
CA GLN A 169 41.12 -8.89 -12.79
C GLN A 169 39.76 -9.57 -12.64
N ALA A 170 39.18 -9.52 -11.44
CA ALA A 170 37.89 -10.14 -11.15
C ALA A 170 36.75 -9.45 -11.93
N LEU A 171 36.77 -8.12 -12.01
CA LEU A 171 35.77 -7.35 -12.77
C LEU A 171 35.81 -7.70 -14.26
N LEU A 172 37.00 -7.75 -14.87
CA LEU A 172 37.15 -8.13 -16.27
C LEU A 172 36.63 -9.56 -16.51
N GLN A 173 37.00 -10.52 -15.66
CA GLN A 173 36.52 -11.90 -15.74
C GLN A 173 34.99 -12.01 -15.56
N LEU A 174 34.41 -11.22 -14.64
CA LEU A 174 32.98 -11.17 -14.42
C LEU A 174 32.25 -10.65 -15.67
N LEU A 175 32.70 -9.53 -16.22
CA LEU A 175 32.11 -8.93 -17.41
C LEU A 175 32.21 -9.86 -18.64
N GLN A 176 33.34 -10.55 -18.81
CA GLN A 176 33.50 -11.57 -19.86
C GLN A 176 32.55 -12.77 -19.70
N LYS A 177 32.24 -13.18 -18.46
CA LYS A 177 31.25 -14.23 -18.21
C LYS A 177 29.84 -13.75 -18.54
N ILE A 178 29.50 -12.52 -18.11
CA ILE A 178 28.20 -11.89 -18.36
C ILE A 178 27.94 -11.71 -19.86
N ASP A 179 28.96 -11.36 -20.65
CA ASP A 179 28.81 -11.15 -22.10
C ASP A 179 28.31 -12.36 -22.88
N LYS A 180 28.60 -13.57 -22.39
CA LYS A 180 28.11 -14.81 -23.02
C LYS A 180 26.59 -14.86 -23.09
N TYR A 181 25.91 -14.16 -22.19
CA TYR A 181 24.45 -14.06 -22.13
C TYR A 181 23.89 -12.87 -22.91
N LYS A 182 24.74 -12.08 -23.59
CA LYS A 182 24.35 -10.94 -24.44
C LYS A 182 23.39 -9.97 -23.73
N PRO A 183 23.75 -9.42 -22.55
CA PRO A 183 22.87 -8.49 -21.86
C PRO A 183 22.71 -7.22 -22.68
N ARG A 184 21.51 -6.65 -22.64
CA ARG A 184 21.19 -5.38 -23.30
C ARG A 184 21.79 -4.17 -22.58
N THR A 185 21.82 -4.23 -21.25
CA THR A 185 22.32 -3.18 -20.36
C THR A 185 23.11 -3.84 -19.23
N ILE A 186 24.22 -3.23 -18.82
CA ILE A 186 25.04 -3.65 -17.68
C ILE A 186 25.19 -2.44 -16.75
N GLY A 187 24.75 -2.59 -15.51
CA GLY A 187 25.00 -1.60 -14.46
C GLY A 187 26.15 -2.04 -13.56
N LEU A 188 27.09 -1.13 -13.32
CA LEU A 188 28.17 -1.32 -12.36
C LEU A 188 27.98 -0.35 -11.18
N ASP A 189 27.36 -0.85 -10.11
CA ASP A 189 27.17 -0.13 -8.85
C ASP A 189 28.37 -0.32 -7.91
N ILE A 190 29.55 0.07 -8.39
CA ILE A 190 30.80 0.06 -7.64
C ILE A 190 31.51 1.37 -7.92
N TYR A 191 31.79 2.15 -6.88
CA TYR A 191 32.63 3.33 -7.00
C TYR A 191 34.05 2.92 -7.40
N ARG A 192 34.54 3.47 -8.51
CA ARG A 192 35.91 3.26 -8.98
C ARG A 192 36.52 4.57 -9.45
N ASP A 193 36.84 5.43 -8.51
CA ASP A 193 37.43 6.76 -8.71
C ASP A 193 38.93 6.74 -9.09
N PHE A 194 39.44 5.59 -9.55
CA PHE A 194 40.85 5.35 -9.81
C PHE A 194 41.06 4.73 -11.20
N PRO A 195 42.25 4.93 -11.81
CA PRO A 195 42.56 4.34 -13.12
C PRO A 195 42.66 2.82 -13.02
N THR A 196 42.22 2.13 -14.07
CA THR A 196 42.43 0.69 -14.25
C THR A 196 43.91 0.33 -14.26
N ASP A 197 44.27 -0.78 -13.62
CA ASP A 197 45.62 -1.34 -13.64
C ASP A 197 46.09 -1.55 -15.11
N PRO A 198 47.26 -1.00 -15.50
CA PRO A 198 47.82 -1.17 -16.84
C PRO A 198 47.94 -2.62 -17.33
N LYS A 199 47.93 -3.61 -16.42
CA LYS A 199 47.89 -5.05 -16.75
C LYS A 199 46.58 -5.49 -17.42
N TYR A 200 45.50 -4.72 -17.29
CA TYR A 200 44.17 -5.04 -17.82
C TYR A 200 43.65 -3.95 -18.79
N PRO A 201 44.34 -3.71 -19.91
CA PRO A 201 43.95 -2.65 -20.86
C PRO A 201 42.56 -2.86 -21.47
N ASP A 202 42.11 -4.12 -21.57
CA ASP A 202 40.77 -4.48 -22.05
C ASP A 202 39.65 -3.83 -21.21
N LEU A 203 39.86 -3.70 -19.90
CA LEU A 203 38.88 -3.06 -19.02
C LEU A 203 38.81 -1.55 -19.27
N THR A 204 39.96 -0.90 -19.53
CA THR A 204 40.01 0.50 -19.97
C THR A 204 39.30 0.70 -21.30
N THR A 205 39.57 -0.16 -22.29
CA THR A 205 38.89 -0.15 -23.60
C THR A 205 37.38 -0.32 -23.42
N ARG A 206 36.97 -1.17 -22.46
CA ARG A 206 35.56 -1.38 -22.16
C ARG A 206 34.89 -0.17 -21.54
N TYR A 207 35.53 0.50 -20.59
CA TYR A 207 35.02 1.76 -20.05
C TYR A 207 34.84 2.80 -21.15
N GLN A 208 35.75 2.87 -22.12
CA GLN A 208 35.66 3.82 -23.24
C GLN A 208 34.57 3.47 -24.25
N ASN A 209 34.42 2.19 -24.62
CA ASN A 209 33.69 1.81 -25.83
C ASN A 209 32.43 0.96 -25.61
N ASP A 210 32.22 0.31 -24.46
CA ASP A 210 31.03 -0.51 -24.23
C ASP A 210 29.84 0.36 -23.83
N ASN A 211 29.02 0.69 -24.82
CA ASN A 211 27.83 1.53 -24.64
C ASN A 211 26.80 0.94 -23.65
N ARG A 212 26.86 -0.37 -23.39
CA ARG A 212 25.94 -1.05 -22.46
C ARG A 212 26.34 -0.88 -21.00
N LEU A 213 27.60 -0.50 -20.73
CA LEU A 213 28.15 -0.39 -19.37
C LEU A 213 27.89 1.00 -18.80
N ILE A 214 26.99 1.08 -17.83
CA ILE A 214 26.65 2.29 -17.07
C ILE A 214 27.28 2.20 -15.69
N THR A 215 27.93 3.28 -15.27
CA THR A 215 28.70 3.34 -14.02
C THR A 215 28.16 4.40 -13.08
N VAL A 216 28.42 4.19 -11.79
CA VAL A 216 28.02 5.12 -10.73
C VAL A 216 29.08 6.16 -10.39
N CYS A 217 28.62 7.32 -9.94
CA CYS A 217 29.39 8.33 -9.22
C CYS A 217 28.53 8.87 -8.08
N LYS A 218 29.13 9.65 -7.18
CA LYS A 218 28.41 10.28 -6.06
C LYS A 218 28.48 11.79 -6.19
N ALA A 219 27.32 12.45 -6.21
CA ALA A 219 27.27 13.90 -6.19
C ALA A 219 27.82 14.42 -4.85
N ALA A 220 28.48 15.58 -4.88
CA ALA A 220 28.97 16.19 -3.65
C ALA A 220 27.82 16.85 -2.92
N THR A 221 27.63 16.51 -1.65
CA THR A 221 26.84 17.35 -0.75
C THR A 221 27.70 18.53 -0.31
N SER A 222 27.14 19.73 -0.38
CA SER A 222 27.84 20.92 0.12
C SER A 222 27.84 20.86 1.65
N GLY A 223 28.86 20.20 2.22
CA GLY A 223 29.12 20.25 3.65
C GLY A 223 29.52 21.66 4.09
N SER A 224 29.24 21.99 5.35
CA SER A 224 29.58 23.28 5.99
C SER A 224 31.08 23.61 5.97
N ASP A 225 31.93 22.62 5.71
CA ASP A 225 33.38 22.70 5.93
C ASP A 225 34.18 22.79 4.61
N GLY A 226 33.50 22.93 3.47
CA GLY A 226 34.14 23.15 2.16
C GLY A 226 34.79 21.92 1.51
N GLU A 227 34.84 20.77 2.19
CA GLU A 227 35.22 19.49 1.60
C GLU A 227 34.04 18.87 0.83
N SER A 228 34.30 18.43 -0.40
CA SER A 228 33.34 17.76 -1.28
C SER A 228 33.44 16.25 -1.06
N ASP A 229 32.41 15.63 -0.49
CA ASP A 229 32.28 14.18 -0.28
C ASP A 229 31.86 13.40 -1.54
N GLY A 230 31.88 14.07 -2.70
CA GLY A 230 31.54 13.50 -4.00
C GLY A 230 32.62 12.56 -4.52
N ILE A 231 32.20 11.50 -5.19
CA ILE A 231 33.08 10.46 -5.75
C ILE A 231 32.97 10.54 -7.28
N PRO A 232 34.07 10.72 -8.03
CA PRO A 232 34.02 10.77 -9.48
C PRO A 232 33.65 9.40 -10.10
N PRO A 233 33.15 9.39 -11.34
CA PRO A 233 32.94 8.17 -12.09
C PRO A 233 34.27 7.53 -12.50
N PRO A 234 34.25 6.25 -12.95
CA PRO A 234 35.44 5.58 -13.46
C PRO A 234 36.12 6.34 -14.61
N PRO A 235 37.44 6.55 -14.56
CA PRO A 235 38.17 7.20 -15.63
C PRO A 235 37.95 6.50 -16.98
N GLY A 236 37.70 7.30 -18.02
CA GLY A 236 37.50 6.79 -19.38
C GLY A 236 36.04 6.49 -19.76
N VAL A 237 35.09 6.52 -18.82
CA VAL A 237 33.66 6.42 -19.14
C VAL A 237 33.15 7.76 -19.69
N THR A 238 32.37 7.73 -20.77
CA THR A 238 31.75 8.94 -21.36
C THR A 238 30.62 9.48 -20.48
N LYS A 239 30.44 10.81 -20.42
CA LYS A 239 29.39 11.48 -19.60
C LYS A 239 27.97 10.92 -19.74
N LYS A 240 27.57 10.45 -20.93
CA LYS A 240 26.24 9.84 -21.16
C LYS A 240 26.00 8.55 -20.37
N ARG A 241 27.06 7.90 -19.88
CA ARG A 241 27.04 6.65 -19.12
C ARG A 241 27.38 6.86 -17.64
N TRP A 242 27.44 8.12 -17.21
CA TRP A 242 27.54 8.47 -15.80
C TRP A 242 26.14 8.53 -15.21
N SER A 243 26.03 8.04 -13.99
CA SER A 243 24.79 8.06 -13.23
C SER A 243 25.12 8.18 -11.75
N PHE A 244 24.23 8.76 -10.98
CA PHE A 244 24.47 8.92 -9.55
C PHE A 244 23.79 7.80 -8.74
N SER A 245 24.42 7.39 -7.64
CA SER A 245 23.88 6.43 -6.67
C SER A 245 23.41 7.09 -5.37
N ASP A 246 23.37 8.43 -5.33
CA ASP A 246 22.83 9.23 -4.25
C ASP A 246 21.36 8.87 -3.96
N PHE A 247 21.03 8.79 -2.68
CA PHE A 247 19.69 8.61 -2.17
C PHE A 247 19.37 9.68 -1.14
N VAL A 248 18.07 9.91 -0.91
CA VAL A 248 17.62 10.85 0.11
C VAL A 248 17.33 10.07 1.39
N GLU A 249 18.07 10.37 2.44
CA GLU A 249 17.84 9.79 3.77
C GLU A 249 16.68 10.54 4.46
N ASP A 250 15.72 9.78 4.99
CA ASP A 250 14.69 10.32 5.90
C ASP A 250 15.25 10.47 7.32
N HIS A 251 14.57 11.25 8.16
CA HIS A 251 15.03 11.51 9.53
C HIS A 251 15.22 10.25 10.39
N ASP A 252 14.42 9.21 10.13
CA ASP A 252 14.48 7.91 10.79
C ASP A 252 15.32 6.87 10.02
N LYS A 253 16.08 7.31 9.01
CA LYS A 253 17.01 6.50 8.21
C LYS A 253 16.38 5.41 7.37
N ILE A 254 15.06 5.42 7.21
CA ILE A 254 14.37 4.48 6.32
C ILE A 254 14.27 5.13 4.93
N ALA A 255 14.81 4.47 3.92
CA ALA A 255 14.68 4.93 2.55
C ALA A 255 13.21 4.78 2.10
N ARG A 256 12.53 5.88 1.82
CA ARG A 256 11.15 5.86 1.29
C ARG A 256 11.01 6.66 0.00
N ARG A 257 12.05 7.39 -0.36
CA ARG A 257 12.07 8.31 -1.50
C ARG A 257 13.22 7.92 -2.41
N GLN A 258 12.91 7.74 -3.69
CA GLN A 258 13.90 7.52 -4.73
C GLN A 258 14.18 8.85 -5.40
N LEU A 259 15.46 9.22 -5.44
CA LEU A 259 15.93 10.30 -6.30
C LEU A 259 16.05 9.77 -7.74
N LEU A 260 15.45 10.44 -8.70
CA LEU A 260 15.48 10.04 -10.12
C LEU A 260 16.34 10.98 -10.96
N HIS A 261 16.27 12.28 -10.68
CA HIS A 261 17.01 13.30 -11.39
C HIS A 261 17.40 14.41 -10.44
N MET A 262 18.62 14.94 -10.58
CA MET A 262 19.09 16.10 -9.83
C MET A 262 19.93 17.02 -10.71
N THR A 263 20.10 18.26 -10.27
CA THR A 263 21.05 19.18 -10.90
C THR A 263 22.33 19.21 -10.06
N PRO A 264 23.42 18.58 -10.51
CA PRO A 264 24.66 18.54 -9.75
C PRO A 264 25.29 19.92 -9.66
N SER A 265 26.00 20.17 -8.55
CA SER A 265 26.78 21.41 -8.39
C SER A 265 27.87 21.50 -9.47
N PRO A 266 28.14 22.69 -10.07
CA PRO A 266 29.21 22.85 -11.04
C PRO A 266 30.61 22.47 -10.53
N LYS A 267 30.80 22.44 -9.20
CA LYS A 267 32.05 22.04 -8.54
C LYS A 267 32.12 20.54 -8.25
N SER A 268 31.03 19.79 -8.45
CA SER A 268 31.01 18.36 -8.15
C SER A 268 31.80 17.58 -9.19
N LEU A 269 32.56 16.59 -8.70
CA LEU A 269 33.27 15.64 -9.55
C LEU A 269 32.31 14.67 -10.28
N CYS A 270 31.09 14.53 -9.78
CA CYS A 270 30.01 13.78 -10.42
C CYS A 270 29.01 14.78 -11.01
N SER A 271 28.97 14.87 -12.35
CA SER A 271 28.01 15.70 -13.09
C SER A 271 26.86 14.90 -13.67
N ALA A 272 26.56 13.74 -13.08
CA ALA A 272 25.43 12.92 -13.50
C ALA A 272 24.11 13.57 -13.07
N GLU A 273 23.18 13.69 -14.01
CA GLU A 273 21.85 14.27 -13.77
C GLU A 273 20.80 13.21 -13.46
N TYR A 274 21.03 11.94 -13.82
CA TYR A 274 20.10 10.84 -13.62
C TYR A 274 20.63 9.82 -12.63
N ALA A 275 19.71 9.27 -11.82
CA ALA A 275 20.00 8.18 -10.92
C ALA A 275 20.38 6.92 -11.68
N PHE A 276 21.23 6.09 -11.08
CA PHE A 276 21.66 4.81 -11.64
C PHE A 276 20.49 3.92 -12.05
N SER A 277 19.49 3.79 -11.18
CA SER A 277 18.26 3.03 -11.44
C SER A 277 17.50 3.55 -12.67
N LEU A 278 17.37 4.87 -12.81
CA LEU A 278 16.69 5.48 -13.95
C LEU A 278 17.51 5.33 -15.23
N GLN A 279 18.81 5.62 -15.20
CA GLN A 279 19.68 5.53 -16.36
C GLN A 279 19.71 4.12 -16.95
N LEU A 280 19.77 3.09 -16.11
CA LEU A 280 19.68 1.69 -16.54
C LEU A 280 18.33 1.37 -17.18
N ALA A 281 17.23 1.82 -16.57
CA ALA A 281 15.89 1.60 -17.08
C ALA A 281 15.69 2.29 -18.44
N LEU A 282 16.12 3.55 -18.58
CA LEU A 282 16.04 4.31 -19.82
C LEU A 282 16.87 3.64 -20.93
N HIS A 283 18.12 3.28 -20.65
CA HIS A 283 18.97 2.59 -21.63
C HIS A 283 18.35 1.26 -22.09
N TYR A 284 17.82 0.45 -21.14
CA TYR A 284 17.15 -0.80 -21.48
C TYR A 284 15.89 -0.59 -22.33
N LEU A 285 15.04 0.36 -21.95
CA LEU A 285 13.76 0.64 -22.61
C LEU A 285 13.91 1.28 -23.98
N GLU A 286 14.94 2.11 -24.18
CA GLU A 286 15.28 2.67 -25.48
C GLU A 286 15.59 1.55 -26.50
N THR A 287 16.25 0.46 -26.08
CA THR A 287 16.47 -0.71 -26.95
C THR A 287 15.17 -1.44 -27.37
N LEU A 288 14.07 -1.18 -26.67
CA LEU A 288 12.73 -1.69 -26.98
C LEU A 288 11.89 -0.68 -27.78
N GLY A 289 12.44 0.48 -28.13
CA GLY A 289 11.71 1.57 -28.77
C GLY A 289 10.78 2.35 -27.84
N ILE A 290 10.96 2.22 -26.52
CA ILE A 290 10.19 2.94 -25.51
C ILE A 290 10.98 4.18 -25.09
N ASN A 291 10.54 5.34 -25.57
CA ASN A 291 11.21 6.61 -25.32
C ASN A 291 10.77 7.26 -24.00
N SER A 292 11.68 8.04 -23.41
CA SER A 292 11.37 8.96 -22.30
C SER A 292 11.17 10.38 -22.79
N GLY A 293 10.41 11.15 -22.02
CA GLY A 293 10.23 12.59 -22.21
C GLY A 293 9.62 13.21 -20.97
N THR A 294 9.10 14.42 -21.14
CA THR A 294 8.41 15.16 -20.08
C THR A 294 6.98 15.51 -20.49
N THR A 295 6.08 15.62 -19.51
CA THR A 295 4.74 16.18 -19.73
C THR A 295 4.80 17.71 -19.81
N LYS A 296 3.66 18.36 -20.10
CA LYS A 296 3.56 19.83 -20.08
C LYS A 296 3.87 20.43 -18.70
N GLU A 297 3.61 19.66 -17.65
CA GLU A 297 3.88 19.97 -16.25
C GLU A 297 5.31 19.59 -15.82
N ASN A 298 6.18 19.24 -16.78
CA ASN A 298 7.55 18.77 -16.57
C ASN A 298 7.67 17.47 -15.76
N TYR A 299 6.66 16.60 -15.79
CA TYR A 299 6.77 15.28 -15.16
C TYR A 299 7.46 14.29 -16.08
N LEU A 300 8.36 13.47 -15.52
CA LEU A 300 8.99 12.35 -16.20
C LEU A 300 7.91 11.40 -16.74
N LYS A 301 7.99 11.14 -18.05
CA LYS A 301 7.12 10.21 -18.76
C LYS A 301 7.99 9.19 -19.49
N ILE A 302 7.69 7.91 -19.31
CA ILE A 302 8.38 6.79 -19.99
C ILE A 302 7.32 5.96 -20.70
N GLY A 303 7.34 5.95 -22.03
CA GLY A 303 6.25 5.40 -22.83
C GLY A 303 4.92 6.08 -22.48
N ASN A 304 3.97 5.31 -21.91
CA ASN A 304 2.67 5.82 -21.47
C ASN A 304 2.56 6.04 -19.95
N VAL A 305 3.63 5.79 -19.19
CA VAL A 305 3.63 5.89 -17.73
C VAL A 305 4.18 7.26 -17.32
N ILE A 306 3.48 7.93 -16.40
CA ILE A 306 3.88 9.23 -15.83
C ILE A 306 4.33 8.98 -14.39
N PHE A 307 5.46 9.56 -14.01
CA PHE A 307 6.04 9.45 -12.68
C PHE A 307 5.88 10.78 -11.94
N PRO A 308 4.76 11.04 -11.24
CA PRO A 308 4.57 12.31 -10.56
C PRO A 308 5.61 12.49 -9.43
N PRO A 309 6.27 13.66 -9.33
CA PRO A 309 7.24 13.90 -8.28
C PRO A 309 6.54 14.10 -6.94
N ILE A 310 7.23 13.76 -5.86
CA ILE A 310 6.84 14.11 -4.50
C ILE A 310 6.84 15.63 -4.35
N LYS A 311 5.80 16.15 -3.69
CA LYS A 311 5.71 17.53 -3.20
C LYS A 311 5.82 17.54 -1.67
N GLU A 312 5.98 18.72 -1.07
CA GLU A 312 6.09 18.91 0.39
C GLU A 312 5.00 18.16 1.18
N HIS A 313 3.76 18.20 0.68
CA HIS A 313 2.60 17.49 1.23
C HIS A 313 2.22 16.29 0.36
N THR A 314 2.90 15.16 0.52
CA THR A 314 2.62 13.93 -0.23
C THR A 314 2.60 12.73 0.70
N SER A 315 1.55 11.91 0.62
CA SER A 315 1.37 10.75 1.51
C SER A 315 1.39 11.18 3.00
N GLY A 316 2.29 10.63 3.81
CA GLY A 316 2.52 11.04 5.20
C GLY A 316 3.44 12.24 5.37
N TYR A 317 4.15 12.70 4.32
CA TYR A 317 5.06 13.83 4.42
C TYR A 317 4.32 15.16 4.44
N GLN A 318 4.78 16.08 5.30
CA GLN A 318 4.20 17.42 5.46
C GLN A 318 5.20 18.55 5.26
N LYS A 319 6.50 18.34 5.57
CA LYS A 319 7.54 19.38 5.51
C LYS A 319 8.88 18.79 5.08
N ILE A 320 8.94 18.26 3.86
CA ILE A 320 10.18 17.70 3.32
C ILE A 320 10.81 18.63 2.29
N ASN A 321 12.13 18.56 2.19
CA ASN A 321 12.84 19.12 1.05
C ASN A 321 12.55 18.24 -0.19
N ALA A 322 11.63 18.71 -1.03
CA ALA A 322 11.26 18.12 -2.31
C ALA A 322 12.08 18.71 -3.49
N SER A 323 13.28 19.24 -3.23
CA SER A 323 14.21 19.61 -4.30
C SER A 323 14.65 18.37 -5.09
N ALA A 324 15.03 18.58 -6.35
CA ALA A 324 15.31 17.50 -7.29
C ALA A 324 14.08 16.60 -7.56
N TYR A 325 14.19 15.68 -8.50
CA TYR A 325 13.07 14.86 -8.93
C TYR A 325 13.00 13.59 -8.07
N GLN A 326 12.10 13.59 -7.07
CA GLN A 326 11.93 12.48 -6.14
C GLN A 326 10.59 11.78 -6.36
N ILE A 327 10.53 10.46 -6.20
CA ILE A 327 9.29 9.67 -6.17
C ILE A 327 9.24 8.79 -4.91
N LEU A 328 8.07 8.28 -4.55
CA LEU A 328 7.98 7.28 -3.47
C LEU A 328 8.57 5.97 -3.96
N LEU A 329 9.40 5.34 -3.12
CA LEU A 329 9.93 4.01 -3.38
C LEU A 329 8.80 2.99 -3.35
N ASN A 330 8.83 2.10 -4.33
CA ASN A 330 7.96 0.94 -4.40
C ASN A 330 8.85 -0.30 -4.24
N TYR A 331 9.00 -0.73 -3.00
CA TYR A 331 9.82 -1.90 -2.68
C TYR A 331 9.24 -3.16 -3.33
N ARG A 332 10.14 -3.97 -3.91
CA ARG A 332 9.84 -5.30 -4.44
C ARG A 332 10.68 -6.33 -3.70
N SER A 333 10.13 -7.53 -3.50
CA SER A 333 10.90 -8.66 -3.02
C SER A 333 11.94 -9.07 -4.07
N LEU A 334 13.16 -9.37 -3.60
CA LEU A 334 14.26 -9.89 -4.42
C LEU A 334 14.12 -11.39 -4.68
#